data_AF-A0A0K9XXS3-F1
#
_entry.id   AF-A0A0K9XXS3-F1
#
_cell.length_a   1.000
_cell.length_b   1.000
_cell.length_c   1.000
_cell.angle_alpha   90.00
_cell.angle_beta   90.00
_cell.angle_gamma   90.00
#
_symmetry.space_group_name_H-M   'P 1'
#
loop_
_entity.id
_entity.type
_entity.pdbx_description
1 polymer ?
#
loop_
_entity_poly.entity_id
_entity_poly.type
_entity_poly.pdbx_seq_one_letter_code
_entity_poly.pdbx_strand_id
1 'polypeptide(L)'
;MNSKIRSLLFACVGLLFGMSVMYVYNNFIADKKENLSEQTNRNSEKQLQSKEINNPENNSEIYSITEEKTVIDYVKQNHKLPDYYITKNEAKKQGWNPSQGNLCEVLPGKAIGGDHFSNRERKLPIGVKYFEADVNYNCGNRNADRIIFTKNGEVYLTKNHYKSFEKQ
;
A
#
# COMPACT_ATOMS: atom_id res chain seq x y z
N MET A 1 30.39 -40.74 -35.43
CA MET A 1 30.71 -39.31 -35.60
C MET A 1 32.16 -39.08 -35.18
N ASN A 2 33.01 -38.55 -36.08
CA ASN A 2 34.46 -38.42 -35.85
C ASN A 2 34.73 -37.58 -34.58
N SER A 3 35.64 -38.01 -33.72
CA SER A 3 35.95 -37.33 -32.45
C SER A 3 36.40 -35.88 -32.66
N LYS A 4 37.05 -35.60 -33.80
CA LYS A 4 37.42 -34.25 -34.23
C LYS A 4 36.20 -33.38 -34.58
N ILE A 5 35.16 -33.97 -35.18
CA ILE A 5 33.91 -33.28 -35.54
C ILE A 5 33.08 -32.96 -34.29
N ARG A 6 33.08 -33.84 -33.27
CA ARG A 6 32.39 -33.56 -32.00
C ARG A 6 33.03 -32.37 -31.27
N SER A 7 34.36 -32.33 -31.20
CA SER A 7 35.07 -31.19 -30.59
C SER A 7 34.77 -29.87 -31.31
N LEU A 8 34.76 -29.90 -32.66
CA LEU A 8 34.42 -28.73 -33.46
C LEU A 8 32.97 -28.27 -33.25
N LEU A 9 32.02 -29.21 -33.14
CA LEU A 9 30.62 -28.89 -32.86
C LEU A 9 30.43 -28.24 -31.48
N PHE A 10 31.10 -28.74 -30.44
CA PHE A 10 31.02 -28.12 -29.10
C PHE A 10 31.64 -26.72 -29.07
N ALA A 11 32.74 -26.50 -29.81
CA ALA A 11 33.36 -25.19 -29.95
C ALA A 11 32.41 -24.19 -30.64
N CYS A 12 31.76 -24.60 -31.74
CA CYS A 12 30.82 -23.73 -32.46
C CYS A 12 29.56 -23.41 -31.64
N VAL A 13 29.01 -24.38 -30.90
CA VAL A 13 27.82 -24.15 -30.05
C VAL A 13 28.13 -23.20 -28.90
N GLY A 14 29.31 -23.33 -28.27
CA GLY A 14 29.75 -22.41 -27.21
C GLY A 14 29.91 -20.97 -27.71
N LEU A 15 30.45 -20.78 -28.91
CA LEU A 15 30.65 -19.47 -29.52
C LEU A 15 29.32 -18.78 -29.84
N LEU A 16 28.34 -19.53 -30.37
CA LEU A 16 27.00 -19.02 -30.66
C LEU A 16 26.23 -18.66 -29.39
N PHE A 17 26.36 -19.47 -28.33
CA PHE A 17 25.72 -19.17 -27.04
C PHE A 17 26.31 -17.92 -26.39
N GLY A 18 27.65 -17.75 -26.44
CA GLY A 18 28.32 -16.55 -25.96
C GLY A 18 27.88 -15.27 -26.68
N MET A 19 27.75 -15.33 -28.01
CA MET A 19 27.23 -14.21 -28.80
C MET A 19 25.78 -13.86 -28.47
N SER A 20 24.93 -14.86 -28.24
CA SER A 20 23.54 -14.66 -27.84
C SER A 20 23.42 -13.98 -26.46
N VAL A 21 24.22 -14.41 -25.48
CA VAL A 21 24.26 -13.80 -24.15
C VAL A 21 24.75 -12.35 -24.21
N MET A 22 25.80 -12.07 -25.00
CA MET A 22 26.30 -10.71 -25.22
C MET A 22 25.26 -9.82 -25.90
N TYR A 23 24.53 -10.35 -26.89
CA TYR A 23 23.47 -9.62 -27.57
C TYR A 23 22.33 -9.25 -26.62
N VAL A 24 21.86 -10.18 -25.78
CA VAL A 24 20.83 -9.90 -24.77
C VAL A 24 21.34 -8.92 -23.71
N TYR A 25 22.59 -9.03 -23.27
CA TYR A 25 23.18 -8.07 -22.32
C TYR A 25 23.25 -6.65 -22.91
N ASN A 26 23.71 -6.51 -24.15
CA ASN A 26 23.81 -5.22 -24.82
C ASN A 26 22.43 -4.60 -25.10
N ASN A 27 21.45 -5.42 -25.50
CA ASN A 27 20.13 -4.93 -25.89
C ASN A 27 19.15 -4.72 -24.72
N PHE A 28 19.47 -5.19 -23.51
CA PHE A 28 18.54 -5.15 -22.37
C PHE A 28 19.14 -4.63 -21.05
N ILE A 29 20.45 -4.74 -20.85
CA ILE A 29 21.11 -4.34 -19.59
C ILE A 29 22.01 -3.10 -19.75
N ALA A 30 22.64 -2.88 -20.90
CA ALA A 30 23.46 -1.68 -21.13
C ALA A 30 22.65 -0.38 -21.03
N ASP A 31 21.46 -0.32 -21.63
CA ASP A 31 20.56 0.85 -21.58
C ASP A 31 20.07 1.21 -20.16
N LYS A 32 20.09 0.24 -19.23
CA LYS A 32 19.62 0.45 -17.86
C LYS A 32 20.70 1.00 -16.92
N LYS A 33 21.98 0.95 -17.31
CA LYS A 33 23.10 1.36 -16.45
C LYS A 33 23.56 2.81 -16.67
N GLU A 34 23.20 3.43 -17.80
CA GLU A 34 23.53 4.84 -18.12
C GLU A 34 22.47 5.84 -17.61
N ASN A 35 21.31 5.37 -17.12
CA ASN A 35 20.20 6.21 -16.64
C ASN A 35 20.11 6.34 -15.10
N LEU A 36 21.19 6.07 -14.35
CA LEU A 36 21.19 6.15 -12.87
C LEU A 36 22.08 7.25 -12.27
N SER A 37 22.71 8.08 -13.10
CA SER A 37 23.38 9.31 -12.65
C SER A 37 23.25 10.37 -13.73
N GLU A 38 22.89 11.59 -13.35
CA GLU A 38 22.64 12.76 -14.20
C GLU A 38 21.22 12.87 -14.76
N GLN A 39 20.36 13.58 -14.02
CA GLN A 39 19.61 14.70 -14.61
C GLN A 39 19.04 15.60 -13.51
N THR A 40 19.90 16.50 -13.04
CA THR A 40 19.54 17.74 -12.37
C THR A 40 19.27 18.79 -13.46
N ASN A 41 18.06 19.34 -13.48
CA ASN A 41 17.66 20.61 -14.10
C ASN A 41 17.94 20.84 -15.60
N ARG A 42 16.89 20.76 -16.43
CA ARG A 42 16.34 21.87 -17.24
C ARG A 42 15.23 21.40 -18.19
N ASN A 43 14.17 22.21 -18.24
CA ASN A 43 13.11 22.32 -19.28
C ASN A 43 11.71 21.96 -18.81
N SER A 44 11.09 22.97 -18.18
CA SER A 44 9.64 23.20 -18.21
C SER A 44 9.12 23.28 -19.66
N GLU A 45 7.81 23.00 -19.78
CA GLU A 45 6.93 23.25 -20.92
C GLU A 45 6.79 22.14 -21.97
N LYS A 46 6.30 20.98 -21.53
CA LYS A 46 5.05 20.34 -22.01
C LYS A 46 4.90 18.97 -21.37
N GLN A 47 4.28 18.94 -20.20
CA GLN A 47 3.86 17.69 -19.56
C GLN A 47 2.54 17.93 -18.85
N LEU A 48 1.44 17.81 -19.60
CA LEU A 48 0.15 17.50 -19.02
C LEU A 48 -0.07 16.00 -19.27
N GLN A 49 -0.39 15.32 -18.16
CA GLN A 49 -0.93 13.97 -18.05
C GLN A 49 0.05 12.84 -17.65
N SER A 50 -0.18 12.35 -16.43
CA SER A 50 0.29 11.12 -15.78
C SER A 50 1.75 11.03 -15.31
N LYS A 51 2.08 11.75 -14.23
CA LYS A 51 3.08 11.27 -13.25
C LYS A 51 2.89 11.94 -11.88
N GLU A 52 1.81 11.62 -11.18
CA GLU A 52 1.71 11.89 -9.74
C GLU A 52 1.59 10.56 -9.02
N ILE A 53 2.72 10.06 -8.51
CA ILE A 53 2.74 9.02 -7.49
C ILE A 53 3.75 9.49 -6.45
N ASN A 54 3.23 9.78 -5.25
CA ASN A 54 3.92 10.09 -3.98
C ASN A 54 4.36 11.54 -3.76
N ASN A 55 3.37 12.44 -3.58
CA ASN A 55 3.60 13.79 -3.04
C ASN A 55 3.47 13.75 -1.49
N PRO A 56 4.44 14.26 -0.70
CA PRO A 56 4.36 14.32 0.77
C PRO A 56 3.14 15.09 1.31
N GLU A 57 2.54 15.97 0.51
CA GLU A 57 1.34 16.74 0.88
C GLU A 57 0.12 15.82 1.12
N ASN A 58 -0.07 14.78 0.29
CA ASN A 58 -1.19 13.85 0.43
C ASN A 58 -1.07 12.98 1.69
N ASN A 59 0.16 12.68 2.13
CA ASN A 59 0.40 11.91 3.35
C ASN A 59 0.03 12.75 4.59
N SER A 60 0.42 14.02 4.59
CA SER A 60 0.04 14.96 5.64
C SER A 60 -1.48 15.14 5.70
N GLU A 61 -2.16 15.18 4.55
CA GLU A 61 -3.61 15.33 4.49
C GLU A 61 -4.33 14.10 5.05
N ILE A 62 -3.97 12.87 4.62
CA ILE A 62 -4.64 11.66 5.12
C ILE A 62 -4.43 11.45 6.63
N TYR A 63 -3.24 11.79 7.14
CA TYR A 63 -2.99 11.72 8.58
C TYR A 63 -3.91 12.66 9.34
N SER A 64 -4.00 13.92 8.92
CA SER A 64 -4.80 14.93 9.60
C SER A 64 -6.29 14.57 9.67
N ILE A 65 -6.85 14.02 8.58
CA ILE A 65 -8.26 13.61 8.57
C ILE A 65 -8.49 12.28 9.29
N THR A 66 -7.46 11.45 9.47
CA THR A 66 -7.58 10.17 10.20
C THR A 66 -7.11 10.23 11.64
N GLU A 67 -6.72 11.41 12.16
CA GLU A 67 -6.37 11.58 13.57
C GLU A 67 -7.46 11.02 14.49
N GLU A 68 -7.05 10.24 15.50
CA GLU A 68 -7.97 9.50 16.36
C GLU A 68 -9.08 10.37 16.94
N LYS A 69 -8.74 11.56 17.47
CA LYS A 69 -9.71 12.47 18.08
C LYS A 69 -10.74 12.95 17.05
N THR A 70 -10.29 13.33 15.86
CA THR A 70 -11.15 13.77 14.75
C THR A 70 -12.18 12.70 14.39
N VAL A 71 -11.72 11.46 14.23
CA VAL A 71 -12.57 10.34 13.83
C VAL A 71 -13.51 9.92 14.97
N ILE A 72 -13.02 9.87 16.22
CA ILE A 72 -13.83 9.56 17.41
C ILE A 72 -14.96 10.58 17.55
N ASP A 73 -14.65 11.87 17.50
CA ASP A 73 -15.62 12.95 17.66
C ASP A 73 -16.69 12.87 16.54
N TYR A 74 -16.28 12.59 15.30
CA TYR A 74 -17.21 12.40 14.18
C TYR A 74 -18.13 11.20 14.39
N VAL A 75 -17.59 10.03 14.76
CA VAL A 75 -18.37 8.80 14.93
C VAL A 75 -19.37 8.94 16.08
N LYS A 76 -18.98 9.60 17.18
CA LYS A 76 -19.89 9.87 18.30
C LYS A 76 -21.05 10.77 17.90
N GLN A 77 -20.82 11.78 17.06
CA GLN A 77 -21.85 12.73 16.65
C GLN A 77 -22.75 12.17 15.54
N ASN A 78 -22.18 11.43 14.58
CA ASN A 78 -22.86 11.04 13.36
C ASN A 78 -23.28 9.57 13.32
N HIS A 79 -22.82 8.76 14.27
CA HIS A 79 -23.06 7.31 14.36
C HIS A 79 -22.63 6.52 13.11
N LYS A 80 -21.71 7.09 12.33
CA LYS A 80 -21.12 6.50 11.12
C LYS A 80 -19.70 7.02 10.93
N LEU A 81 -18.94 6.32 10.07
CA LEU A 81 -17.62 6.80 9.65
C LEU A 81 -17.75 7.94 8.64
N PRO A 82 -16.75 8.83 8.57
CA PRO A 82 -16.57 9.75 7.46
C PRO A 82 -16.46 9.03 6.10
N ASP A 83 -16.86 9.70 5.03
CA ASP A 83 -16.98 9.11 3.67
C ASP A 83 -15.62 8.77 3.01
N TYR A 84 -14.50 9.14 3.62
CA TYR A 84 -13.16 8.72 3.18
C TYR A 84 -12.76 7.34 3.70
N TYR A 85 -13.56 6.72 4.56
CA TYR A 85 -13.37 5.32 4.94
C TYR A 85 -13.96 4.36 3.90
N ILE A 86 -13.23 3.28 3.65
CA ILE A 86 -13.60 2.22 2.72
C ILE A 86 -13.31 0.86 3.37
N THR A 87 -14.17 -0.13 3.13
CA THR A 87 -13.95 -1.47 3.70
C THR A 87 -12.74 -2.15 3.05
N LYS A 88 -12.14 -3.12 3.76
CA LYS A 88 -11.03 -3.92 3.20
C LYS A 88 -11.39 -4.56 1.87
N ASN A 89 -12.63 -5.03 1.73
CA ASN A 89 -13.06 -5.72 0.52
C ASN A 89 -13.22 -4.77 -0.67
N GLU A 90 -13.78 -3.58 -0.45
CA GLU A 90 -13.90 -2.56 -1.49
C GLU A 90 -12.53 -2.02 -1.92
N ALA A 91 -11.61 -1.80 -0.96
CA ALA A 91 -10.25 -1.38 -1.26
C ALA A 91 -9.50 -2.43 -2.09
N LYS A 92 -9.60 -3.72 -1.72
CA LYS A 92 -8.97 -4.83 -2.48
C LYS A 92 -9.49 -4.91 -3.92
N LYS A 93 -10.81 -4.71 -4.13
CA LYS A 93 -11.41 -4.68 -5.47
C LYS A 93 -10.85 -3.57 -6.34
N GLN A 94 -10.36 -2.49 -5.74
CA GLN A 94 -9.78 -1.34 -6.41
C GLN A 94 -8.25 -1.39 -6.47
N GLY A 95 -7.63 -2.55 -6.21
CA GLY A 95 -6.20 -2.76 -6.39
C GLY A 95 -5.35 -2.58 -5.12
N TRP A 96 -5.97 -2.38 -3.96
CA TRP A 96 -5.21 -2.35 -2.71
C TRP A 96 -4.64 -3.73 -2.39
N ASN A 97 -3.32 -3.79 -2.25
CA ASN A 97 -2.57 -4.93 -1.78
C ASN A 97 -1.92 -4.60 -0.42
N PRO A 98 -2.40 -5.20 0.68
CA PRO A 98 -1.89 -4.92 2.02
C PRO A 98 -0.40 -5.18 2.19
N SER A 99 0.18 -6.16 1.49
CA SER A 99 1.61 -6.49 1.63
C SER A 99 2.52 -5.48 0.92
N GLN A 100 1.97 -4.70 0.00
CA GLN A 100 2.70 -3.64 -0.71
C GLN A 100 2.53 -2.27 -0.04
N GLY A 101 1.61 -2.12 0.92
CA GLY A 101 1.32 -0.83 1.54
C GLY A 101 0.79 0.22 0.54
N ASN A 102 0.26 -0.20 -0.60
CA ASN A 102 -0.03 0.68 -1.74
C ASN A 102 -1.37 1.43 -1.65
N LEU A 103 -2.01 1.52 -0.47
CA LEU A 103 -3.39 2.04 -0.38
C LEU A 103 -3.50 3.47 -0.91
N CYS A 104 -2.63 4.38 -0.50
CA CYS A 104 -2.65 5.77 -0.97
C CYS A 104 -2.26 5.91 -2.44
N GLU A 105 -1.56 4.92 -3.02
CA GLU A 105 -1.21 4.93 -4.44
C GLU A 105 -2.43 4.59 -5.31
N VAL A 106 -3.22 3.60 -4.88
CA VAL A 106 -4.41 3.15 -5.64
C VAL A 106 -5.69 3.89 -5.26
N LEU A 107 -5.76 4.41 -4.03
CA LEU A 107 -6.91 5.09 -3.44
C LEU A 107 -6.46 6.32 -2.63
N PRO A 108 -6.03 7.41 -3.30
CA PRO A 108 -5.62 8.63 -2.61
C PRO A 108 -6.71 9.17 -1.69
N GLY A 109 -6.32 9.62 -0.50
CA GLY A 109 -7.24 10.20 0.48
C GLY A 109 -8.20 9.21 1.13
N LYS A 110 -7.97 7.89 1.02
CA LYS A 110 -8.80 6.86 1.64
C LYS A 110 -8.10 6.16 2.81
N ALA A 111 -8.91 5.72 3.77
CA ALA A 111 -8.47 4.92 4.93
C ALA A 111 -9.34 3.67 5.08
N ILE A 112 -8.79 2.62 5.71
CA ILE A 112 -9.52 1.35 5.90
C ILE A 112 -10.46 1.45 7.10
N GLY A 113 -11.73 1.12 6.91
CA GLY A 113 -12.69 1.08 8.01
C GLY A 113 -14.10 0.64 7.60
N GLY A 114 -14.92 0.33 8.59
CA GLY A 114 -16.31 -0.10 8.44
C GLY A 114 -16.50 -1.60 8.41
N ASP A 115 -15.42 -2.38 8.47
CA ASP A 115 -15.50 -3.84 8.59
C ASP A 115 -16.02 -4.27 9.97
N HIS A 116 -16.69 -5.42 10.03
CA HIS A 116 -17.20 -5.99 11.28
C HIS A 116 -16.05 -6.45 12.20
N PHE A 117 -16.06 -5.97 13.45
CA PHE A 117 -15.14 -6.43 14.49
C PHE A 117 -15.78 -7.54 15.33
N SER A 118 -15.27 -8.76 15.15
CA SER A 118 -15.88 -9.96 15.76
C SER A 118 -15.69 -10.14 17.27
N ASN A 119 -14.85 -9.32 17.94
CA ASN A 119 -14.59 -9.41 19.38
C ASN A 119 -14.30 -10.84 19.88
N ARG A 120 -13.49 -11.62 19.14
CA ARG A 120 -13.24 -13.05 19.42
C ARG A 120 -12.59 -13.28 20.79
N GLU A 121 -11.71 -12.36 21.18
CA GLU A 121 -11.01 -12.39 22.47
C GLU A 121 -11.87 -11.86 23.63
N ARG A 122 -13.09 -11.39 23.36
CA ARG A 122 -14.08 -10.93 24.36
C ARG A 122 -13.54 -9.85 25.31
N LYS A 123 -12.68 -8.97 24.79
CA LYS A 123 -12.12 -7.82 25.53
C LYS A 123 -13.10 -6.65 25.63
N LEU A 124 -14.13 -6.65 24.79
CA LEU A 124 -15.25 -5.73 24.84
C LEU A 124 -16.53 -6.48 25.27
N PRO A 125 -17.59 -5.78 25.72
CA PRO A 125 -18.87 -6.41 26.05
C PRO A 125 -19.40 -7.37 24.97
N ILE A 126 -19.98 -8.48 25.40
CA ILE A 126 -20.55 -9.49 24.49
C ILE A 126 -21.98 -9.14 24.09
N GLY A 127 -22.47 -9.70 22.98
CA GLY A 127 -23.82 -9.44 22.47
C GLY A 127 -23.98 -8.11 21.71
N VAL A 128 -22.90 -7.34 21.59
CA VAL A 128 -22.86 -6.07 20.87
C VAL A 128 -22.23 -6.27 19.48
N LYS A 129 -22.77 -5.56 18.49
CA LYS A 129 -22.21 -5.52 17.13
C LYS A 129 -21.22 -4.38 17.02
N TYR A 130 -19.97 -4.71 16.74
CA TYR A 130 -18.88 -3.76 16.60
C TYR A 130 -18.37 -3.66 15.17
N PHE A 131 -17.82 -2.50 14.85
CA PHE A 131 -17.14 -2.18 13.60
C PHE A 131 -15.76 -1.61 13.94
N GLU A 132 -14.82 -1.71 13.02
CA GLU A 132 -13.46 -1.17 13.19
C GLU A 132 -13.10 -0.13 12.12
N ALA A 133 -12.24 0.82 12.47
CA ALA A 133 -11.63 1.74 11.52
C ALA A 133 -10.20 2.11 11.93
N ASP A 134 -9.33 2.29 10.94
CA ASP A 134 -7.96 2.77 11.11
C ASP A 134 -7.96 4.23 11.53
N VAL A 135 -7.09 4.59 12.46
CA VAL A 135 -6.83 5.99 12.82
C VAL A 135 -5.33 6.26 12.81
N ASN A 136 -4.94 7.53 12.79
CA ASN A 136 -3.56 8.00 12.71
C ASN A 136 -2.82 7.43 11.47
N TYR A 137 -3.54 7.21 10.36
CA TYR A 137 -2.99 6.55 9.17
C TYR A 137 -2.18 7.53 8.32
N ASN A 138 -0.95 7.18 7.97
CA ASN A 138 -0.01 8.06 7.25
C ASN A 138 0.55 7.39 5.98
N CYS A 139 -0.33 6.78 5.19
CA CYS A 139 0.04 6.00 4.00
C CYS A 139 1.00 4.82 4.27
N GLY A 140 1.32 4.05 3.21
CA GLY A 140 2.13 2.85 3.33
C GLY A 140 1.40 1.72 4.06
N ASN A 141 2.16 0.98 4.87
CA ASN A 141 1.62 -0.07 5.71
C ASN A 141 0.69 0.50 6.80
N ARG A 142 -0.40 -0.20 7.07
CA ARG A 142 -1.33 0.16 8.15
C ARG A 142 -0.62 0.04 9.51
N ASN A 143 -0.87 1.01 10.40
CA ASN A 143 -0.31 1.06 11.76
C ASN A 143 -1.07 0.12 12.73
N ALA A 144 -0.85 0.28 14.03
CA ALA A 144 -1.52 -0.49 15.10
C ALA A 144 -2.86 0.08 15.57
N ASP A 145 -3.18 1.31 15.16
CA ASP A 145 -4.15 2.14 15.84
C ASP A 145 -5.52 2.01 15.20
N ARG A 146 -6.53 1.67 16.00
CA ARG A 146 -7.89 1.44 15.54
C ARG A 146 -8.89 2.00 16.52
N ILE A 147 -9.99 2.50 16.00
CA ILE A 147 -11.21 2.62 16.80
C ILE A 147 -12.09 1.38 16.58
N ILE A 148 -12.76 0.95 17.65
CA ILE A 148 -13.85 -0.02 17.64
C ILE A 148 -15.11 0.69 18.06
N PHE A 149 -16.15 0.64 17.25
CA PHE A 149 -17.36 1.42 17.50
C PHE A 149 -18.65 0.64 17.26
N THR A 150 -19.74 1.14 17.83
CA THR A 150 -21.10 0.62 17.61
C THR A 150 -21.92 1.61 16.81
N LYS A 151 -23.04 1.14 16.21
CA LYS A 151 -24.01 2.03 15.55
C LYS A 151 -24.72 3.00 16.51
N ASN A 152 -24.55 2.82 17.81
CA ASN A 152 -25.13 3.69 18.84
C ASN A 152 -24.14 4.76 19.32
N GLY A 153 -22.96 4.87 18.68
CA GLY A 153 -21.98 5.92 18.99
C GLY A 153 -21.01 5.58 20.13
N GLU A 154 -21.03 4.35 20.67
CA GLU A 154 -19.97 3.92 21.59
C GLU A 154 -18.65 3.73 20.83
N VAL A 155 -17.55 4.24 21.37
CA VAL A 155 -16.22 4.15 20.75
C VAL A 155 -15.17 3.69 21.77
N TYR A 156 -14.29 2.80 21.31
CA TYR A 156 -13.13 2.32 22.03
C TYR A 156 -11.89 2.50 21.15
N LEU A 157 -10.77 2.90 21.73
CA LEU A 157 -9.49 3.07 21.03
C LEU A 157 -8.54 1.94 21.40
N THR A 158 -7.79 1.44 20.42
CA THR A 158 -6.64 0.56 20.64
C THR A 158 -5.43 1.12 19.90
N LYS A 159 -4.27 1.17 20.56
CA LYS A 159 -2.99 1.62 19.98
C LYS A 159 -1.95 0.49 19.89
N ASN A 160 -2.40 -0.74 20.03
CA ASN A 160 -1.53 -1.89 20.21
C ASN A 160 -2.05 -3.15 19.50
N HIS A 161 -2.67 -2.97 18.33
CA HIS A 161 -3.24 -4.06 17.53
C HIS A 161 -4.20 -4.94 18.35
N TYR A 162 -5.23 -4.33 18.94
CA TYR A 162 -6.31 -5.04 19.64
C TYR A 162 -5.89 -5.75 20.95
N LYS A 163 -4.68 -5.46 21.48
CA LYS A 163 -4.22 -6.05 22.75
C LYS A 163 -4.99 -5.51 23.95
N SER A 164 -5.27 -4.20 23.97
CA SER A 164 -6.13 -3.54 24.96
C SER A 164 -6.99 -2.46 24.32
N PHE A 165 -8.05 -2.06 25.03
CA PHE A 165 -9.01 -1.06 24.59
C PHE A 165 -9.25 -0.02 25.68
N GLU A 166 -9.31 1.25 25.28
CA GLU A 166 -9.69 2.37 26.13
C GLU A 166 -11.03 2.91 25.67
N LYS A 167 -12.00 3.05 26.58
CA LYS A 167 -13.29 3.67 26.23
C LYS A 167 -13.08 5.17 26.05
N GLN A 168 -13.62 5.72 24.96
CA GLN A 168 -13.45 7.12 24.59
C GLN A 168 -14.68 7.95 24.87
#